data_AF-A0A6V8P0F1-F1
#
_entry.id   AF-A0A6V8P0F1-F1
#
_cell.length_a   1.000
_cell.length_b   1.000
_cell.length_c   1.000
_cell.angle_alpha   90.00
_cell.angle_beta   90.00
_cell.angle_gamma   90.00
#
_symmetry.space_group_name_H-M   'P 1'
#
loop_
_entity.id
_entity.type
_entity.pdbx_description
1 polymer ?
#
loop_
_entity_poly.entity_id
_entity_poly.type
_entity_poly.pdbx_seq_one_letter_code
_entity_poly.pdbx_strand_id
1 'polypeptide(L)' 'MAEERSPMKNTMENMSLKQALSRLEAIVTELEQGKLTLDESMAKFEEGVRLAYACLQRLEED' A
#
# COMPACT_ATOMS: atom_id res chain seq x y z
N MET A 1 -12.89 -23.48 -21.23
CA MET A 1 -12.88 -23.19 -19.78
C MET A 1 -11.51 -22.69 -19.41
N ALA A 2 -11.48 -21.68 -18.52
CA ALA A 2 -10.34 -21.12 -17.81
C ALA A 2 -9.34 -20.27 -18.62
N GLU A 3 -9.43 -18.94 -18.45
CA GLU A 3 -8.29 -18.07 -18.10
C GLU A 3 -8.87 -16.78 -17.47
N GLU A 4 -9.39 -16.88 -16.23
CA GLU A 4 -9.61 -15.70 -15.39
C GLU A 4 -8.24 -15.21 -14.88
N ARG A 5 -7.56 -14.39 -15.68
CA ARG A 5 -6.39 -13.65 -15.20
C ARG A 5 -6.90 -12.50 -14.32
N SER A 6 -6.85 -12.69 -13.01
CA SER A 6 -7.15 -11.64 -12.02
C SER A 6 -6.32 -10.38 -12.29
N PRO A 7 -6.94 -9.21 -12.54
CA PRO A 7 -6.23 -7.95 -12.70
C PRO A 7 -6.00 -7.32 -11.32
N MET A 8 -5.15 -7.90 -10.48
CA MET A 8 -4.81 -7.30 -9.17
C MET A 8 -3.32 -7.10 -8.94
N LYS A 9 -2.47 -7.18 -9.98
CA LYS A 9 -1.01 -7.14 -9.80
C LYS A 9 -0.32 -5.79 -10.07
N ASN A 10 -1.00 -4.74 -10.56
CA ASN A 10 -0.27 -3.55 -11.06
C ASN A 10 -0.74 -2.15 -10.62
N THR A 11 -1.55 -2.02 -9.57
CA THR A 11 -2.02 -0.70 -9.13
C THR A 11 -1.00 0.08 -8.28
N MET A 12 0.01 -0.56 -7.67
CA MET A 12 1.04 0.14 -6.89
C MET A 12 2.18 0.73 -7.74
N GLU A 13 2.61 0.06 -8.82
CA GLU A 13 3.73 0.52 -9.65
C GLU A 13 3.45 1.83 -10.41
N ASN A 14 2.19 2.23 -10.55
CA ASN A 14 1.80 3.47 -11.24
C ASN A 14 1.36 4.61 -10.29
N MET A 15 1.56 4.48 -8.98
CA MET A 15 1.31 5.61 -8.08
C MET A 15 2.48 6.59 -8.11
N SER A 16 2.18 7.89 -8.16
CA SER A 16 3.20 8.93 -7.94
C SER A 16 3.66 8.93 -6.47
N LEU A 17 4.87 9.43 -6.21
CA LEU A 17 5.42 9.53 -4.85
C LEU A 17 4.45 10.25 -3.88
N LYS A 18 3.83 11.35 -4.33
CA LYS A 18 2.84 12.09 -3.53
C LYS A 18 1.60 11.25 -3.19
N GLN A 19 1.11 10.44 -4.12
CA GLN A 19 -0.02 9.55 -3.88
C GLN A 19 0.35 8.43 -2.91
N ALA A 20 1.54 7.85 -3.06
CA ALA A 20 2.03 6.80 -2.16
C ALA A 20 2.20 7.33 -0.72
N LEU A 21 2.73 8.54 -0.55
CA LEU A 21 2.82 9.20 0.76
C LEU A 21 1.43 9.47 1.36
N SER A 22 0.49 10.02 0.58
CA SER A 22 -0.88 10.26 1.06
C SER A 22 -1.60 8.96 1.46
N ARG A 23 -1.35 7.87 0.74
CA ARG A 23 -1.88 6.55 1.12
C ARG A 23 -1.27 6.04 2.41
N LEU A 24 0.04 6.24 2.62
CA LEU A 24 0.72 5.86 3.85
C LEU A 24 0.15 6.61 5.07
N GLU A 25 -0.09 7.92 4.95
CA GLU A 25 -0.74 8.73 5.99
C GLU A 25 -2.15 8.22 6.31
N ALA A 26 -2.92 7.85 5.30
CA ALA A 26 -4.25 7.27 5.49
C ALA A 26 -4.18 5.93 6.24
N ILE A 27 -3.23 5.06 5.87
CA ILE A 27 -3.02 3.77 6.56
C ILE A 27 -2.67 4.00 8.04
N VAL A 28 -1.75 4.92 8.34
CA VAL A 28 -1.40 5.26 9.73
C VAL A 28 -2.63 5.75 10.49
N THR A 29 -3.40 6.67 9.90
CA THR A 29 -4.64 7.19 10.49
C THR A 29 -5.65 6.07 10.77
N GLU A 30 -5.82 5.12 9.85
CA GLU A 30 -6.73 3.99 10.02
C GLU A 30 -6.27 3.04 11.14
N LEU A 31 -4.96 2.78 11.25
CA LEU A 31 -4.37 1.95 12.31
C LEU A 31 -4.48 2.62 13.69
N GLU A 32 -4.21 3.92 13.78
CA GLU A 32 -4.28 4.69 15.04
C GLU A 32 -5.70 4.81 15.60
N GLN A 33 -6.73 4.75 14.74
CA GLN A 33 -8.11 4.76 15.19
C GLN A 33 -8.49 3.54 16.03
N GLY A 34 -7.77 2.42 15.91
CA GLY A 34 -8.02 1.20 16.69
C GLY A 34 -9.37 0.53 16.45
N LYS A 35 -10.02 0.82 15.32
CA LYS A 35 -11.34 0.27 14.94
C LYS A 35 -11.25 -0.98 14.06
N LEU A 36 -10.05 -1.28 13.55
CA LEU A 36 -9.79 -2.42 12.68
C LEU A 36 -9.66 -3.69 13.51
N THR A 37 -10.09 -4.80 12.94
CA THR A 37 -9.76 -6.12 13.46
C THR A 37 -8.24 -6.38 13.33
N LEU A 38 -7.75 -7.43 13.99
CA LEU A 38 -6.35 -7.81 13.90
C LEU A 38 -5.94 -8.11 12.44
N ASP A 39 -6.74 -8.87 11.71
CA ASP A 39 -6.45 -9.23 10.32
C ASP A 39 -6.43 -8.01 9.39
N GLU A 40 -7.37 -7.09 9.57
CA GLU A 40 -7.39 -5.83 8.82
C GLU A 40 -6.17 -4.96 9.15
N SER A 41 -5.81 -4.87 10.44
CA SER A 41 -4.64 -4.14 10.90
C SER A 41 -3.36 -4.73 10.30
N MET A 42 -3.24 -6.06 10.25
CA MET A 42 -2.12 -6.76 9.62
C MET A 42 -2.04 -6.47 8.12
N ALA A 43 -3.16 -6.55 7.41
CA ALA A 43 -3.21 -6.25 5.98
C ALA A 43 -2.81 -4.81 5.66
N LYS A 44 -3.29 -3.84 6.47
CA LYS A 44 -2.94 -2.41 6.35
C LYS A 44 -1.48 -2.15 6.66
N PHE A 45 -0.94 -2.81 7.69
CA PHE A 45 0.47 -2.72 8.03
C PHE A 45 1.36 -3.23 6.87
N GLU A 46 1.04 -4.40 6.30
CA GLU A 46 1.77 -4.92 5.13
C GLU A 46 1.70 -3.99 3.93
N GLU A 47 0.52 -3.40 3.66
CA GLU A 47 0.36 -2.39 2.62
C GLU A 47 1.26 -1.18 2.88
N GLY A 48 1.27 -0.67 4.10
CA GLY A 48 2.11 0.46 4.51
C GLY A 48 3.61 0.18 4.34
N VAL A 49 4.07 -1.01 4.75
CA VAL A 49 5.47 -1.43 4.59
C VAL A 49 5.86 -1.51 3.12
N ARG A 50 5.02 -2.08 2.26
CA ARG A 50 5.27 -2.15 0.80
C ARG A 50 5.35 -0.76 0.18
N LEU A 51 4.44 0.14 0.54
CA LEU A 51 4.43 1.52 0.05
C LEU A 51 5.66 2.29 0.51
N ALA A 52 6.06 2.16 1.77
CA ALA A 52 7.26 2.82 2.30
C ALA A 52 8.52 2.37 1.56
N TYR A 53 8.66 1.06 1.30
CA TYR A 53 9.77 0.54 0.50
C TYR A 53 9.77 1.09 -0.93
N ALA A 54 8.62 1.10 -1.60
CA ALA A 54 8.50 1.63 -2.95
C ALA A 54 8.84 3.13 -3.02
N CYS A 55 8.44 3.92 -2.03
CA CYS A 55 8.81 5.33 -1.93
C CYS A 55 10.33 5.52 -1.79
N LEU A 56 10.97 4.73 -0.93
CA LEU A 56 12.42 4.80 -0.71
C LEU A 56 13.19 4.44 -1.98
N GLN A 57 12.82 3.34 -2.64
CA GLN A 57 13.46 2.93 -3.90
C GLN A 57 13.37 4.02 -4.96
N ARG A 58 12.21 4.66 -5.08
CA ARG A 58 11.98 5.72 -6.06
C ARG A 58 12.77 6.99 -5.77
N LEU A 59 13.11 7.27 -4.51
CA LEU A 59 13.97 8.38 -4.11
C LEU A 59 15.46 8.08 -4.32
N GLU A 60 15.86 6.81 -4.30
CA GLU A 60 17.24 6.39 -4.61
C GLU A 60 17.54 6.36 -6.12
N GLU A 61 16.49 6.30 -6.95
CA GLU A 61 16.59 6.29 -8.43
C GLU A 61 16.67 7.70 -9.07
N ASP A 62 16.39 8.78 -8.32
CA ASP A 62 16.50 10.20 -8.74
C ASP A 62 17.89 10.80 -8.42
#